data_AF-A0A9D1UGQ5-F1
#
_entry.id   AF-A0A9D1UGQ5-F1
#
_cell.length_a   1.000
_cell.length_b   1.000
_cell.length_c   1.000
_cell.angle_alpha   90.00
_cell.angle_beta   90.00
_cell.angle_gamma   90.00
#
_symmetry.space_group_name_H-M   'P 1'
#
loop_
_entity.id
_entity.type
_entity.pdbx_description
1 polymer ?
#
loop_
_entity_poly.entity_id
_entity_poly.type
_entity_poly.pdbx_seq_one_letter_code
_entity_poly.pdbx_strand_id
1 'polypeptide(L)'
;MNRETIEKAANARYEDNTFSYKGFITGAEWRINSAWHDMSEKPNGIFVILIDFGGDVEEYSLGINLDGAETAKRWAYISDLIP
;
A
#
# COMPACT_ATOMS: atom_id res chain seq x y z
N MET A 1 7.56 -0.36 -2.45
CA MET A 1 8.62 0.14 -1.54
C MET A 1 9.37 -1.07 -0.99
N ASN A 2 10.71 -1.10 -1.10
CA ASN A 2 11.52 -2.23 -0.62
C ASN A 2 12.13 -1.93 0.77
N ARG A 3 12.59 -2.97 1.48
CA ARG A 3 13.14 -2.87 2.84
C ARG A 3 14.31 -1.88 2.93
N GLU A 4 15.22 -1.91 1.96
CA GLU A 4 16.37 -1.01 1.89
C GLU A 4 15.96 0.48 1.86
N THR A 5 14.90 0.82 1.12
CA THR A 5 14.38 2.20 1.07
C THR A 5 13.83 2.64 2.43
N ILE A 6 13.16 1.73 3.14
CA ILE A 6 12.58 1.99 4.47
C ILE A 6 13.72 2.21 5.48
N GLU A 7 14.72 1.33 5.49
CA GLU A 7 15.90 1.43 6.36
C GLU A 7 16.68 2.72 6.08
N LYS A 8 16.88 3.09 4.82
CA LYS A 8 17.51 4.36 4.44
C LYS A 8 16.73 5.57 4.94
N ALA A 9 15.39 5.55 4.84
CA ALA A 9 14.55 6.64 5.33
C ALA A 9 14.53 6.74 6.87
N ALA A 10 14.61 5.60 7.56
CA ALA A 10 14.70 5.53 9.01
C ALA A 10 16.04 6.07 9.51
N ASN A 11 17.15 5.62 8.93
CA ASN A 11 18.51 6.06 9.26
C ASN A 11 18.74 7.56 9.00
N ALA A 12 17.97 8.18 8.10
CA ALA A 12 18.04 9.62 7.85
C ALA A 12 17.39 10.47 8.96
N ARG A 13 16.58 9.88 9.84
CA ARG A 13 15.76 10.60 10.84
C ARG A 13 15.95 10.12 12.27
N TYR A 14 16.37 8.88 12.46
CA TYR A 14 16.49 8.24 13.75
C TYR A 14 17.85 7.55 13.85
N GLU A 15 18.43 7.58 15.03
CA GLU A 15 19.54 6.69 15.35
C GLU A 15 19.07 5.23 15.25
N ASP A 16 19.92 4.38 14.68
CA ASP A 16 19.62 2.96 14.48
C ASP A 16 19.24 2.29 15.81
N ASN A 17 18.33 1.32 15.73
CA ASN A 17 17.89 0.49 16.84
C ASN A 17 17.17 1.23 18.01
N THR A 18 16.89 2.54 17.86
CA THR A 18 16.05 3.28 18.81
C THR A 18 14.58 2.86 18.74
N PHE A 19 13.79 3.22 19.76
CA PHE A 19 12.34 2.99 19.75
C PHE A 19 11.67 3.64 18.52
N SER A 20 12.05 4.88 18.20
CA SER A 20 11.54 5.61 17.04
C SER A 20 11.91 4.95 15.71
N TYR A 21 13.16 4.45 15.60
CA TYR A 21 13.58 3.67 14.43
C TYR A 21 12.71 2.43 14.25
N LYS A 22 12.57 1.61 15.30
CA LYS A 22 11.75 0.38 15.26
C LYS A 22 10.29 0.68 14.94
N GLY A 23 9.72 1.69 15.58
CA GLY A 23 8.35 2.12 15.32
C GLY A 23 8.14 2.55 13.86
N PHE A 24 9.10 3.29 13.28
CA PHE A 24 9.06 3.66 11.87
C PHE A 24 9.15 2.45 10.95
N ILE A 25 10.12 1.54 11.16
CA ILE A 25 10.27 0.31 10.36
C ILE A 25 8.98 -0.52 10.42
N THR A 26 8.48 -0.81 11.63
CA THR A 26 7.28 -1.62 11.83
C THR A 26 6.04 -0.97 11.21
N GLY A 27 5.86 0.35 11.35
CA GLY A 27 4.75 1.07 10.71
C GLY A 27 4.82 1.03 9.19
N ALA A 28 6.02 1.17 8.61
CA ALA A 28 6.23 1.07 7.18
C ALA A 28 6.01 -0.35 6.64
N GLU A 29 6.49 -1.37 7.36
CA GLU A 29 6.24 -2.78 7.04
C GLU A 29 4.74 -3.11 7.11
N TRP A 30 4.03 -2.59 8.13
CA TRP A 30 2.58 -2.75 8.24
C TRP A 30 1.87 -2.14 7.04
N ARG A 31 2.19 -0.90 6.66
CA ARG A 31 1.58 -0.24 5.48
C ARG A 31 1.76 -1.02 4.18
N ILE A 32 2.95 -1.57 3.95
CA ILE A 32 3.25 -2.31 2.71
C ILE A 32 2.48 -3.62 2.65
N ASN A 33 2.29 -4.29 3.79
CA ASN A 33 1.78 -5.66 3.82
C ASN A 33 0.31 -5.79 4.22
N SER A 34 -0.29 -4.78 4.85
CA SER A 34 -1.66 -4.88 5.40
C SER A 34 -2.73 -4.15 4.59
N ALA A 35 -2.36 -3.12 3.84
CA ALA A 35 -3.33 -2.30 3.11
C ALA A 35 -3.69 -2.88 1.74
N TRP A 36 -2.90 -3.81 1.20
CA TRP A 36 -3.03 -4.32 -0.16
C TRP A 36 -3.66 -5.72 -0.16
N HIS A 37 -4.69 -5.88 -0.98
CA HIS A 37 -5.40 -7.11 -1.25
C HIS A 37 -4.99 -7.70 -2.60
N ASP A 38 -5.07 -9.02 -2.72
CA ASP A 38 -4.86 -9.72 -3.99
C ASP A 38 -6.03 -9.46 -4.95
N MET A 39 -5.78 -9.52 -6.26
CA MET A 39 -6.84 -9.35 -7.28
C MET A 39 -7.91 -10.45 -7.23
N SER A 40 -7.64 -11.59 -6.59
CA SER A 40 -8.63 -12.64 -6.32
C SER A 40 -9.64 -12.26 -5.22
N GLU A 41 -9.31 -11.27 -4.37
CA GLU A 41 -10.22 -10.75 -3.36
C GLU A 41 -11.15 -9.71 -3.98
N LYS A 42 -12.47 -9.88 -3.82
CA LYS A 42 -13.44 -8.89 -4.29
C LYS A 42 -13.67 -7.83 -3.21
N PRO A 43 -13.55 -6.54 -3.53
CA PRO A 43 -13.93 -5.49 -2.60
C PRO A 43 -15.43 -5.59 -2.26
N ASN A 44 -15.76 -5.30 -1.01
CA ASN A 44 -17.12 -5.39 -0.51
C ASN A 44 -17.74 -3.99 -0.48
N GLY A 45 -18.60 -3.64 -1.44
CA GLY A 45 -19.32 -2.36 -1.53
C GLY A 45 -18.77 -1.37 -2.58
N ILE A 46 -19.30 -0.14 -2.60
CA ILE A 46 -18.87 0.95 -3.50
C ILE A 46 -17.76 1.71 -2.82
N PHE A 47 -16.52 1.51 -3.26
CA PHE A 47 -15.34 2.17 -2.68
C PHE A 47 -14.44 2.70 -3.77
N VAL A 48 -13.68 3.74 -3.44
CA VAL A 48 -12.56 4.18 -4.26
C VAL A 48 -11.37 3.27 -3.94
N ILE A 49 -10.85 2.58 -4.95
CA ILE A 49 -9.67 1.72 -4.86
C ILE A 49 -8.50 2.36 -5.60
N LEU A 50 -7.29 2.10 -5.12
CA LEU A 50 -6.06 2.35 -5.89
C LEU A 50 -5.57 1.05 -6.52
N ILE A 51 -5.27 1.10 -7.82
CA ILE A 51 -4.71 -0.03 -8.56
C ILE A 51 -3.25 0.25 -8.90
N ASP A 52 -2.36 -0.71 -8.62
CA ASP A 52 -0.92 -0.65 -8.93
C ASP A 52 -0.60 -1.52 -10.16
N PHE A 53 -0.17 -0.86 -11.25
CA PHE A 53 0.27 -1.46 -12.52
C PHE A 53 1.80 -1.59 -12.60
N GLY A 54 2.48 -1.85 -11.49
CA GLY A 54 3.94 -1.99 -11.46
C GLY A 54 4.66 -0.65 -11.26
N GLY A 55 4.10 0.21 -10.41
CA GLY A 55 4.64 1.52 -10.06
C GLY A 55 3.85 2.71 -10.60
N ASP A 56 2.88 2.46 -11.48
CA ASP A 56 1.87 3.44 -11.89
C ASP A 56 0.57 3.17 -11.13
N VAL A 57 0.06 4.17 -10.42
CA VAL A 57 -1.06 4.03 -9.48
C VAL A 57 -2.23 4.90 -9.92
N GLU A 58 -3.37 4.26 -10.18
CA GLU A 58 -4.59 4.92 -10.66
C GLU A 58 -5.75 4.75 -9.67
N GLU A 59 -6.62 5.77 -9.60
CA GLU A 59 -7.81 5.82 -8.73
C GLU A 59 -9.06 5.36 -9.50
N TYR A 60 -9.79 4.39 -8.96
CA TYR A 60 -11.02 3.86 -9.55
C TYR A 60 -12.17 3.86 -8.54
N SER A 61 -13.36 4.29 -8.97
CA SER A 61 -14.59 4.18 -8.19
C SER A 61 -15.30 2.85 -8.50
N LEU A 62 -15.51 1.98 -7.51
CA LEU A 62 -16.22 0.71 -7.70
C LEU A 62 -17.74 0.89 -7.82
N GLY A 63 -18.16 1.08 -9.06
CA GLY A 63 -19.49 0.77 -9.64
C GLY A 63 -19.37 0.50 -11.14
N ILE A 64 -18.14 0.42 -11.63
CA ILE A 64 -17.74 0.29 -13.02
C ILE A 64 -17.07 -1.09 -13.09
N ASN A 65 -17.43 -1.89 -14.09
CA ASN A 65 -16.72 -3.12 -14.40
C ASN A 65 -15.21 -2.86 -14.30
N LEU A 66 -14.47 -3.78 -13.68
CA LEU A 66 -13.00 -3.80 -13.71
C LEU A 66 -12.45 -4.11 -15.12
N ASP A 67 -13.23 -3.86 -16.17
CA ASP A 67 -12.83 -3.95 -17.57
C ASP A 67 -11.66 -2.98 -17.77
N GLY A 68 -10.46 -3.54 -18.02
CA GLY A 68 -9.21 -2.78 -18.12
C GLY A 68 -8.22 -2.99 -16.96
N ALA A 69 -8.64 -3.61 -15.85
CA ALA A 69 -7.76 -3.95 -14.73
C ALA A 69 -7.05 -5.31 -14.92
N GLU A 70 -7.01 -5.86 -16.14
CA GLU A 70 -6.46 -7.19 -16.43
C GLU A 70 -4.98 -7.33 -16.05
N THR A 71 -4.26 -6.22 -16.05
CA THR A 71 -2.83 -6.15 -15.72
C THR A 71 -2.55 -5.73 -14.27
N ALA A 72 -3.60 -5.42 -13.49
CA ALA A 72 -3.49 -5.02 -12.10
C ALA A 72 -2.87 -6.12 -11.23
N LYS A 73 -2.04 -5.73 -10.26
CA LYS A 73 -1.39 -6.70 -9.36
C LYS A 73 -2.06 -6.85 -8.01
N ARG A 74 -2.70 -5.79 -7.53
CA ARG A 74 -3.29 -5.68 -6.19
C ARG A 74 -4.11 -4.40 -6.10
N TRP A 75 -4.98 -4.33 -5.10
CA TRP A 75 -5.80 -3.16 -4.81
C TRP A 75 -5.80 -2.86 -3.31
N ALA A 76 -6.13 -1.62 -2.94
CA ALA A 76 -6.25 -1.19 -1.54
C ALA A 76 -7.43 -0.23 -1.39
N TYR A 77 -8.12 -0.26 -0.25
CA TYR A 77 -9.09 0.79 0.08
C TYR A 77 -8.34 2.09 0.42
N ILE A 78 -8.85 3.24 -0.03
CA ILE A 78 -8.26 4.54 0.38
C ILE A 78 -8.26 4.71 1.90
N SER A 79 -9.30 4.24 2.61
CA SER A 79 -9.35 4.29 4.07
C SER A 79 -8.16 3.60 4.75
N ASP A 80 -7.66 2.52 4.15
CA ASP A 80 -6.57 1.71 4.70
C ASP A 80 -5.20 2.32 4.38
N LEU A 81 -5.17 3.41 3.60
CA LEU A 81 -3.98 4.20 3.27
C LEU A 81 -3.83 5.47 4.12
N ILE A 82 -4.87 5.84 4.89
CA ILE A 82 -4.84 6.97 5.82
C ILE A 82 -4.29 6.53 7.19
N PRO A 83 -3.45 7.32 7.90
CA PRO A 83 -2.94 6.99 9.24
C PRO A 83 -3.96 7.15 10.35
#